data_AF-A0A5J6F7G8-F1
#
_entry.id   AF-A0A5J6F7G8-F1
#
_cell.length_a   1.000
_cell.length_b   1.000
_cell.length_c   1.000
_cell.angle_alpha   90.00
_cell.angle_beta   90.00
_cell.angle_gamma   90.00
#
_symmetry.space_group_name_H-M   'P 1'
#
loop_
_entity.id
_entity.type
_entity.pdbx_description
1 polymer ?
#
loop_
_entity_poly.entity_id
_entity_poly.type
_entity_poly.pdbx_seq_one_letter_code
_entity_poly.pdbx_strand_id
1 'polypeptide(L)' 'MTTIDYRMDEAQQAETDGRLRDAAHLYQQLGKDIQAQYGRFDPRALTAFEGVARVIGKAREDNWPLSVTPPQ' A
#
# COMPACT_ATOMS: atom_id res chain seq x y z
N MET A 1 -5.56 16.03 -12.62
CA MET A 1 -5.49 14.80 -11.82
C MET A 1 -5.75 13.64 -12.77
N THR A 2 -4.83 12.68 -12.92
CA THR A 2 -5.09 11.48 -13.73
C THR A 2 -5.87 10.44 -12.91
N THR A 3 -6.48 9.45 -13.58
CA THR A 3 -7.16 8.34 -12.89
C THR A 3 -6.22 7.55 -11.98
N ILE A 4 -4.94 7.45 -12.33
CA ILE A 4 -3.92 6.79 -11.49
C ILE A 4 -3.67 7.61 -10.23
N ASP A 5 -3.50 8.93 -10.36
CA ASP A 5 -3.28 9.82 -9.20
C ASP A 5 -4.45 9.78 -8.23
N TYR A 6 -5.68 9.80 -8.74
CA TYR A 6 -6.89 9.69 -7.92
C TYR A 6 -6.93 8.39 -7.12
N ARG A 7 -6.61 7.26 -7.76
CA ARG A 7 -6.62 5.94 -7.10
C ARG A 7 -5.47 5.77 -6.11
N MET A 8 -4.32 6.42 -6.36
CA MET A 8 -3.24 6.50 -5.38
C MET A 8 -3.66 7.30 -4.15
N ASP A 9 -4.31 8.44 -4.35
CA ASP A 9 -4.81 9.29 -3.26
C ASP A 9 -5.87 8.56 -2.43
N GLU A 10 -6.81 7.86 -3.08
CA GLU A 10 -7.82 7.04 -2.39
C GLU A 10 -7.20 5.95 -1.51
N ALA A 11 -6.18 5.25 -2.04
CA ALA A 11 -5.45 4.23 -1.27
C ALA A 11 -4.68 4.84 -0.08
N GLN A 12 -4.05 5.99 -0.29
CA GLN A 12 -3.33 6.73 0.75
C GLN A 12 -4.28 7.28 1.83
N GLN A 13 -5.48 7.72 1.44
CA GLN A 13 -6.51 8.14 2.39
C GLN A 13 -6.98 6.96 3.24
N ALA A 14 -7.25 5.80 2.62
CA ALA A 14 -7.62 4.60 3.37
C ALA A 14 -6.51 4.16 4.35
N GLU A 15 -5.23 4.31 3.97
CA GLU A 15 -4.09 4.06 4.85
C GLU A 15 -4.09 5.03 6.04
N THR A 16 -4.36 6.32 5.78
CA THR A 16 -4.40 7.38 6.80
C THR A 16 -5.57 7.20 7.77
N ASP A 17 -6.71 6.69 7.28
CA ASP A 17 -7.89 6.37 8.09
C ASP A 17 -7.69 5.11 8.96
N GLY A 18 -6.54 4.43 8.88
CA GLY A 18 -6.30 3.16 9.55
C GLY A 18 -7.00 1.96 8.92
N ARG A 19 -7.63 2.13 7.75
CA ARG A 19 -8.27 1.05 6.98
C ARG A 19 -7.23 0.28 6.17
N LEU A 20 -6.27 -0.31 6.87
CA LEU A 20 -5.08 -0.91 6.25
C LEU A 20 -5.40 -2.05 5.28
N ARG A 21 -6.43 -2.88 5.55
CA ARG A 21 -6.84 -3.92 4.59
C ARG A 21 -7.35 -3.32 3.28
N ASP A 22 -8.20 -2.30 3.38
CA ASP A 22 -8.76 -1.61 2.21
C ASP A 22 -7.65 -0.94 1.39
N ALA A 23 -6.73 -0.23 2.07
CA ALA A 23 -5.59 0.41 1.43
C ALA A 23 -4.72 -0.59 0.66
N ALA A 24 -4.41 -1.75 1.26
CA ALA A 24 -3.64 -2.80 0.60
C ALA A 24 -4.37 -3.34 -0.65
N HIS A 25 -5.69 -3.52 -0.60
CA HIS A 25 -6.48 -3.95 -1.74
C HIS A 25 -6.48 -2.91 -2.87
N LEU A 26 -6.67 -1.63 -2.54
CA LEU A 26 -6.68 -0.52 -3.51
C LEU A 26 -5.33 -0.40 -4.23
N TYR A 27 -4.23 -0.39 -3.47
CA TYR A 27 -2.88 -0.39 -4.04
C TYR A 27 -2.61 -1.61 -4.92
N GLN A 28 -3.03 -2.81 -4.49
CA GLN A 28 -2.82 -4.03 -5.26
C GLN A 28 -3.59 -4.03 -6.58
N GLN A 29 -4.85 -3.58 -6.57
CA GLN A 29 -5.66 -3.45 -7.78
C GLN A 29 -5.06 -2.43 -8.74
N LEU A 30 -4.66 -1.26 -8.24
CA LEU A 30 -4.04 -0.23 -9.05
C LEU A 30 -2.74 -0.71 -9.70
N GLY A 31 -1.87 -1.36 -8.92
CA GLY A 31 -0.62 -1.93 -9.44
C GLY A 31 -0.86 -2.93 -10.56
N LYS A 32 -1.82 -3.85 -10.40
CA LYS A 32 -2.19 -4.83 -11.44
C LYS A 32 -2.74 -4.18 -12.70
N ASP A 33 -3.59 -3.16 -12.56
CA ASP A 33 -4.17 -2.46 -13.71
C ASP A 33 -3.10 -1.69 -14.50
N ILE A 34 -2.18 -1.03 -13.80
CA ILE A 34 -1.04 -0.34 -14.44
C ILE A 34 -0.13 -1.36 -15.14
N GLN A 35 0.14 -2.51 -14.50
CA GLN A 35 0.93 -3.57 -15.14
C GLN A 35 0.28 -4.10 -16.41
N ALA A 36 -1.05 -4.28 -16.40
CA ALA A 36 -1.78 -4.74 -17.57
C ALA A 36 -1.76 -3.74 -18.73
N GLN A 37 -1.75 -2.43 -18.43
CA GLN A 37 -1.81 -1.37 -19.45
C GLN A 37 -0.44 -0.92 -19.95
N TYR A 38 0.54 -0.81 -19.04
CA TYR A 38 1.84 -0.16 -19.32
C TYR A 38 3.04 -1.09 -19.12
N GLY A 39 2.80 -2.30 -18.60
CA GLY A 39 3.83 -3.32 -18.43
C GLY A 39 4.29 -3.48 -16.98
N ARG A 40 4.90 -4.64 -16.70
CA ARG A 40 5.22 -5.12 -15.35
C ARG A 40 6.08 -4.15 -14.52
N PHE A 41 6.97 -3.42 -15.19
CA PHE A 41 7.99 -2.57 -14.56
C PHE A 41 7.71 -1.08 -14.73
N ASP A 42 6.48 -0.69 -15.05
CA ASP A 42 6.10 0.72 -15.03
C ASP A 42 6.34 1.28 -13.61
N PRO A 43 7.04 2.42 -13.46
CA PRO A 43 7.35 3.00 -12.16
C PRO A 43 6.11 3.18 -11.27
N ARG A 44 4.96 3.52 -11.85
CA ARG A 44 3.71 3.76 -11.12
C ARG A 44 3.14 2.46 -10.55
N ALA A 45 3.31 1.35 -11.27
CA ALA A 45 2.92 0.04 -10.76
C ALA A 45 3.80 -0.37 -9.57
N LEU A 46 5.11 -0.12 -9.66
CA LEU A 46 6.05 -0.41 -8.58
C LEU A 46 5.71 0.42 -7.33
N THR A 47 5.43 1.72 -7.49
CA THR A 47 5.00 2.58 -6.37
C THR A 47 3.70 2.08 -5.72
N ALA A 48 2.74 1.59 -6.51
CA ALA A 48 1.53 0.99 -5.96
C ALA A 48 1.85 -0.28 -5.14
N PHE A 49 2.73 -1.16 -5.63
CA PHE A 49 3.14 -2.36 -4.87
C PHE A 49 3.96 -2.04 -3.62
N GLU A 50 4.78 -0.98 -3.65
CA GLU A 50 5.43 -0.45 -2.46
C GLU A 50 4.40 0.00 -1.41
N GLY A 51 3.30 0.62 -1.85
CA GLY A 51 2.14 0.92 -1.01
C GLY A 51 1.55 -0.33 -0.34
N VAL A 52 1.37 -1.43 -1.09
CA VAL A 52 0.91 -2.72 -0.52
C VAL A 52 1.87 -3.22 0.57
N ALA A 53 3.17 -3.25 0.27
CA ALA A 53 4.18 -3.74 1.21
C ALA A 53 4.20 -2.92 2.50
N ARG A 54 4.13 -1.59 2.39
CA ARG A 54 4.09 -0.65 3.52
C ARG A 54 2.88 -0.90 4.41
N VAL A 55 1.70 -0.96 3.81
CA VAL A 55 0.44 -1.12 4.55
C VAL A 55 0.35 -2.47 5.26
N ILE A 56 0.86 -3.55 4.63
CA ILE A 56 0.97 -4.86 5.28
C ILE A 56 1.97 -4.81 6.44
N GLY A 57 3.09 -4.09 6.30
CA GLY A 57 4.03 -3.84 7.38
C GLY A 57 3.35 -3.17 8.58
N LYS A 58 2.67 -2.04 8.34
CA LYS A 58 1.89 -1.32 9.36
C LYS A 58 0.84 -2.21 10.04
N ALA A 59 0.11 -3.01 9.27
CA ALA A 59 -0.91 -3.90 9.82
C ALA A 59 -0.33 -4.98 10.74
N ARG A 60 0.94 -5.36 10.56
CA ARG A 60 1.65 -6.28 11.45
C ARG A 60 2.15 -5.58 12.71
N GLU A 61 2.59 -4.33 12.58
CA GLU A 61 3.02 -3.48 13.70
C GLU A 61 1.85 -3.09 14.61
N ASP A 62 0.68 -2.77 14.04
CA ASP A 62 -0.54 -2.48 14.81
C ASP A 62 -1.07 -3.72 15.55
N ASN A 63 -0.77 -4.92 15.04
CA ASN A 63 -1.08 -6.19 15.69
C ASN A 63 0.09 -6.70 16.57
N TRP A 64 1.08 -5.86 16.85
CA TRP A 64 2.22 -6.17 17.71
C TRP A 64 2.02 -5.57 19.11
N PRO A 65 1.96 -6.37 20.19
CA PRO A 65 2.12 -5.82 21.53
C PRO A 65 3.58 -5.41 21.74
N LEU A 66 3.83 -4.14 22.09
CA LEU A 66 5.13 -3.63 22.53
C LEU A 66 5.61 -4.38 23.78
N SER A 67 6.34 -5.48 23.58
CA SER A 67 7.23 -6.08 24.57
C SER A 67 8.41 -6.74 23.88
N VAL A 68 9.16 -5.94 23.10
CA VAL A 68 10.56 -6.26 22.82
C VAL A 68 11.40 -5.31 23.65
N THR A 69 11.73 -5.72 24.87
CA THR A 69 12.86 -5.15 25.58
C THR A 69 14.11 -5.57 24.81
N PRO A 70 14.98 -4.64 24.36
CA PRO A 70 16.24 -5.01 23.72
C PRO A 70 17.08 -5.86 24.71
N PRO A 71 17.71 -6.95 24.29
CA PRO A 71 18.67 -7.65 25.14
C PRO A 71 19.85 -6.72 25.45
N GLN A 72 20.22 -6.69 26.74
CA GLN A 72 21.41 -6.02 27.29
C GLN A 72 22.69 -6.76 26.87
#